data_AF-A0A0S7ZD82-F1
#
_entry.id   AF-A0A0S7ZD82-F1
#
_cell.length_a   1.000
_cell.length_b   1.000
_cell.length_c   1.000
_cell.angle_alpha   90.00
_cell.angle_beta   90.00
_cell.angle_gamma   90.00
#
_symmetry.space_group_name_H-M   'P 1'
#
loop_
_entity.id
_entity.type
_entity.pdbx_description
1 polymer ?
#
loop_
_entity_poly.entity_id
_entity_poly.type
_entity_poly.pdbx_seq_one_letter_code
_entity_poly.pdbx_strand_id
1 'polypeptide(L)'
;MKREKLGIRYTASEIAGQVDIWEISATKLFENADQLRLLLHSLRDARGGCVVCTGAGTSEFIGYCIEGLLRKRLGLPVNVFSTTRIVTTPWEIFFGGAKPLLLSFARSGNSPESVGAVQIAEMMGTDLNHLVVTCNREGELYHWALQRSNVVAICLHERTDDRGLAMTSSFTNMLIAGQAFSFVDSPDEYTTHLDKLITAGKEILREAPDRVKGVCDLDFNRAVFLGNGTSWGTAVESHLKLQELTSGRVMCAYDTFLGLRHGPEALINDRTLVVAYLSRNPYLRRYEEELLKELRKKRIGRVVLVCGSAIDESILSLSDCAIDYDPDGDLDIPDDLLPPVQVILGQLLGLFKSLTLGFKPDSPSEGGVINRVVEGVRVYDPESYRHEGKFRIIAER
;
A
#
# COMPACT_ATOMS: atom_id res chain seq x y z
N MET A 1 4.60 -5.07 -30.33
CA MET A 1 4.90 -6.49 -30.68
C MET A 1 5.60 -7.31 -29.58
N LYS A 2 6.90 -7.16 -29.26
CA LYS A 2 7.56 -8.06 -28.26
C LYS A 2 7.03 -7.88 -26.83
N ARG A 3 6.86 -6.63 -26.36
CA ARG A 3 6.31 -6.32 -25.03
C ARG A 3 4.86 -6.78 -24.86
N GLU A 4 4.03 -6.63 -25.91
CA GLU A 4 2.63 -7.09 -25.89
C GLU A 4 2.52 -8.62 -25.85
N LYS A 5 3.39 -9.34 -26.58
CA LYS A 5 3.42 -10.81 -26.52
C LYS A 5 3.73 -11.34 -25.11
N LEU A 6 4.63 -10.65 -24.40
CA LEU A 6 4.99 -10.95 -23.02
C LEU A 6 4.02 -10.36 -21.98
N GLY A 7 3.04 -9.56 -22.39
CA GLY A 7 2.11 -8.89 -21.47
C GLY A 7 2.78 -7.92 -20.50
N ILE A 8 3.76 -7.14 -20.98
CA ILE A 8 4.52 -6.15 -20.20
C ILE A 8 4.46 -4.75 -20.82
N ARG A 9 3.34 -4.42 -21.48
CA ARG A 9 3.13 -3.11 -22.07
C ARG A 9 2.91 -2.04 -20.99
N TYR A 10 2.33 -2.40 -19.86
CA TYR A 10 1.89 -1.47 -18.83
C TYR A 10 2.65 -1.69 -17.52
N THR A 11 2.50 -2.84 -16.87
CA THR A 11 3.00 -3.09 -15.50
C THR A 11 4.49 -2.84 -15.36
N ALA A 12 5.30 -3.26 -16.34
CA ALA A 12 6.74 -3.02 -16.30
C ALA A 12 7.10 -1.52 -16.39
N SER A 13 6.40 -0.74 -17.24
CA SER A 13 6.64 0.70 -17.35
C SER A 13 6.07 1.49 -16.17
N GLU A 14 4.97 1.03 -15.58
CA GLU A 14 4.37 1.63 -14.39
C GLU A 14 5.29 1.49 -13.19
N ILE A 15 5.86 0.29 -12.98
CA ILE A 15 6.89 0.06 -11.95
C ILE A 15 8.13 0.92 -12.20
N ALA A 16 8.66 0.92 -13.43
CA ALA A 16 9.88 1.66 -13.75
C ALA A 16 9.73 3.18 -13.64
N GLY A 17 8.53 3.71 -13.92
CA GLY A 17 8.27 5.14 -13.98
C GLY A 17 7.61 5.73 -12.73
N GLN A 18 7.39 4.95 -11.67
CA GLN A 18 6.62 5.42 -10.50
C GLN A 18 7.34 6.50 -9.69
N VAL A 19 8.68 6.44 -9.60
CA VAL A 19 9.50 7.38 -8.81
C VAL A 19 9.51 8.77 -9.45
N ASP A 20 9.45 8.83 -10.79
CA ASP A 20 9.46 10.10 -11.55
C ASP A 20 8.26 11.01 -11.27
N ILE A 21 7.20 10.47 -10.65
CA ILE A 21 5.94 11.19 -10.40
C ILE A 21 5.66 11.38 -8.91
N TRP A 22 6.55 10.94 -8.01
CA TRP A 22 6.40 11.14 -6.57
C TRP A 22 6.39 12.62 -6.16
N GLU A 23 7.30 13.42 -6.70
CA GLU A 23 7.33 14.87 -6.47
C GLU A 23 5.99 15.52 -6.86
N ILE A 24 5.50 15.20 -8.06
CA ILE A 24 4.21 15.71 -8.57
C ILE A 24 3.06 15.33 -7.63
N SER A 25 3.06 14.10 -7.09
CA SER A 25 2.03 13.63 -6.17
C SER A 25 2.04 14.38 -4.83
N ALA A 26 3.22 14.67 -4.29
CA ALA A 26 3.36 15.50 -3.09
C ALA A 26 2.92 16.95 -3.37
N THR A 27 3.34 17.53 -4.49
CA THR A 27 2.93 18.89 -4.90
C THR A 27 1.42 19.00 -5.03
N LYS A 28 0.76 18.05 -5.70
CA LYS A 28 -0.70 18.00 -5.84
C LYS A 28 -1.43 18.02 -4.50
N LEU A 29 -0.83 17.41 -3.47
CA LEU A 29 -1.38 17.51 -2.13
C LEU A 29 -1.14 18.88 -1.49
N PHE A 30 0.07 19.40 -1.56
CA PHE A 30 0.39 20.71 -0.97
C PHE A 30 -0.29 21.90 -1.66
N GLU A 31 -0.72 21.77 -2.92
CA GLU A 31 -1.63 22.72 -3.58
C GLU A 31 -2.93 22.93 -2.78
N ASN A 32 -3.32 21.97 -1.93
CA ASN A 32 -4.51 22.02 -1.08
C ASN A 32 -4.16 22.22 0.41
N ALA A 33 -2.91 22.59 0.74
CA ALA A 33 -2.41 22.61 2.11
C ALA A 33 -3.24 23.49 3.06
N ASP A 34 -3.70 24.66 2.62
CA ASP A 34 -4.49 25.55 3.47
C ASP A 34 -5.85 24.94 3.85
N GLN A 35 -6.54 24.33 2.89
CA GLN A 35 -7.81 23.63 3.15
C GLN A 35 -7.60 22.44 4.08
N LEU A 36 -6.51 21.70 3.88
CA LEU A 36 -6.14 20.55 4.71
C LEU A 36 -5.75 20.96 6.13
N ARG A 37 -5.05 22.09 6.32
CA ARG A 37 -4.73 22.65 7.65
C ARG A 37 -5.99 23.05 8.38
N LEU A 38 -6.93 23.73 7.72
CA LEU A 38 -8.22 24.10 8.33
C LEU A 38 -8.98 22.87 8.79
N LEU A 39 -9.01 21.84 7.96
CA LEU A 39 -9.63 20.56 8.28
C LEU A 39 -8.97 19.89 9.50
N LEU A 40 -7.65 19.82 9.53
CA LEU A 40 -6.90 19.25 10.65
C LEU A 40 -7.05 20.05 11.95
N HIS A 41 -7.07 21.38 11.89
CA HIS A 41 -7.32 22.22 13.05
C HIS A 41 -8.70 21.93 13.64
N SER A 42 -9.74 21.92 12.80
CA SER A 42 -11.09 21.55 13.23
C SER A 42 -11.15 20.14 13.83
N LEU A 43 -10.38 19.19 13.29
CA LEU A 43 -10.33 17.81 13.76
C LEU A 43 -9.59 17.68 15.10
N ARG A 44 -8.51 18.43 15.32
CA ARG A 44 -7.75 18.45 16.59
C ARG A 44 -8.54 19.10 17.73
N ASP A 45 -9.33 20.12 17.44
CA ASP A 45 -10.17 20.81 18.43
C ASP A 45 -11.45 20.01 18.79
N ALA A 46 -11.85 19.10 17.90
CA ALA A 46 -13.04 18.28 18.07
C ALA A 46 -12.84 17.18 19.13
N ARG A 47 -13.70 17.18 20.17
CA ARG A 47 -13.87 15.98 21.03
C ARG A 47 -14.33 14.81 20.17
N GLY A 48 -13.48 13.80 20.01
CA GLY A 48 -13.74 12.63 19.17
C GLY A 48 -13.17 12.73 17.74
N GLY A 49 -12.32 13.72 17.45
CA GLY A 49 -11.60 13.83 16.18
C GLY A 49 -10.68 12.64 15.96
N CYS A 50 -10.76 12.04 14.77
CA CYS A 50 -9.92 10.91 14.37
C CYS A 50 -9.75 10.86 12.85
N VAL A 51 -8.76 10.12 12.38
CA VAL A 51 -8.58 9.82 10.95
C VAL A 51 -8.93 8.35 10.71
N VAL A 52 -9.71 8.09 9.67
CA VAL A 52 -9.97 6.74 9.17
C VAL A 52 -9.39 6.63 7.77
N CYS A 53 -8.32 5.86 7.62
CA CYS A 53 -7.79 5.51 6.30
C CYS A 53 -8.63 4.38 5.70
N THR A 54 -9.03 4.53 4.44
CA THR A 54 -9.88 3.55 3.77
C THR A 54 -9.53 3.36 2.30
N GLY A 55 -9.81 2.16 1.81
CA GLY A 55 -9.60 1.70 0.44
C GLY A 55 -10.01 0.23 0.32
N ALA A 56 -9.98 -0.33 -0.89
CA ALA A 56 -10.17 -1.76 -1.14
C ALA A 56 -8.86 -2.40 -1.62
N GLY A 57 -8.51 -3.58 -1.10
CA GLY A 57 -7.31 -4.33 -1.50
C GLY A 57 -6.04 -3.49 -1.33
N THR A 58 -5.22 -3.38 -2.37
CA THR A 58 -4.00 -2.55 -2.35
C THR A 58 -4.23 -1.11 -1.87
N SER A 59 -5.39 -0.49 -2.14
CA SER A 59 -5.70 0.84 -1.62
C SER A 59 -5.88 0.88 -0.09
N GLU A 60 -6.37 -0.19 0.54
CA GLU A 60 -6.43 -0.32 2.00
C GLU A 60 -5.02 -0.35 2.60
N PHE A 61 -4.10 -1.05 1.94
CA PHE A 61 -2.75 -1.29 2.47
C PHE A 61 -1.91 -0.03 2.52
N ILE A 62 -2.29 1.03 1.79
CA ILE A 62 -1.74 2.38 1.96
C ILE A 62 -1.95 2.85 3.40
N GLY A 63 -3.14 2.61 3.97
CA GLY A 63 -3.44 2.90 5.36
C GLY A 63 -2.49 2.19 6.32
N TYR A 64 -2.22 0.90 6.11
CA TYR A 64 -1.27 0.14 6.95
C TYR A 64 0.16 0.69 6.85
N CYS A 65 0.55 1.25 5.71
CA CYS A 65 1.86 1.90 5.55
C CYS A 65 1.98 3.26 6.27
N ILE A 66 0.87 3.98 6.50
CA ILE A 66 0.91 5.36 7.02
C ILE A 66 0.22 5.56 8.37
N GLU A 67 -0.50 4.57 8.91
CA GLU A 67 -1.27 4.76 10.14
C GLU A 67 -0.42 5.23 11.32
N GLY A 68 0.77 4.64 11.51
CA GLY A 68 1.71 5.03 12.56
C GLY A 68 2.29 6.43 12.33
N LEU A 69 2.62 6.75 11.08
CA LEU A 69 3.13 8.06 10.68
C LEU A 69 2.09 9.16 10.94
N LEU A 70 0.86 8.97 10.46
CA LEU A 70 -0.24 9.90 10.67
C LEU A 70 -0.53 10.08 12.16
N ARG A 71 -0.59 8.99 12.93
CA ARG A 71 -0.83 9.05 14.38
C ARG A 71 0.23 9.89 15.09
N LYS A 72 1.50 9.67 14.74
CA LYS A 72 2.66 10.39 15.30
C LYS A 72 2.68 11.87 14.92
N ARG A 73 2.45 12.20 13.65
CA ARG A 73 2.55 13.58 13.13
C ARG A 73 1.31 14.42 13.40
N LEU A 74 0.12 13.83 13.29
CA LEU A 74 -1.14 14.55 13.45
C LEU A 74 -1.56 14.70 14.91
N GLY A 75 -1.06 13.82 15.80
CA GLY A 75 -1.47 13.77 17.21
C GLY A 75 -2.91 13.30 17.40
N LEU A 76 -3.45 12.56 16.43
CA LEU A 76 -4.83 12.09 16.40
C LEU A 76 -4.89 10.56 16.41
N PRO A 77 -5.98 9.97 16.92
CA PRO A 77 -6.29 8.56 16.65
C PRO A 77 -6.38 8.32 15.14
N VAL A 78 -5.72 7.26 14.67
CA VAL A 78 -5.75 6.83 13.26
C VAL A 78 -6.04 5.35 13.21
N ASN A 79 -7.07 4.98 12.45
CA ASN A 79 -7.48 3.61 12.19
C ASN A 79 -7.53 3.33 10.70
N VAL A 80 -7.32 2.08 10.32
CA VAL A 80 -7.50 1.60 8.94
C VAL A 80 -8.73 0.71 8.90
N PHE A 81 -9.71 1.09 8.08
CA PHE A 81 -10.88 0.26 7.81
C PHE A 81 -11.09 0.19 6.31
N SER A 82 -11.06 -1.02 5.75
CA SER A 82 -11.33 -1.21 4.33
C SER A 82 -12.73 -0.69 3.96
N THR A 83 -12.90 -0.28 2.70
CA THR A 83 -14.22 0.07 2.18
C THR A 83 -15.17 -1.13 2.26
N THR A 84 -14.65 -2.35 2.10
CA THR A 84 -15.40 -3.61 2.25
C THR A 84 -15.93 -3.81 3.67
N ARG A 85 -15.20 -3.37 4.71
CA ARG A 85 -15.67 -3.38 6.11
C ARG A 85 -16.63 -2.23 6.41
N ILE A 86 -16.36 -1.04 5.87
CA ILE A 86 -17.30 0.09 5.99
C ILE A 86 -18.67 -0.27 5.42
N VAL A 87 -18.70 -0.89 4.24
CA VAL A 87 -19.96 -1.28 3.59
C VAL A 87 -20.71 -2.36 4.37
N THR A 88 -20.01 -3.34 4.97
CA THR A 88 -20.63 -4.51 5.60
C THR A 88 -20.92 -4.34 7.09
N THR A 89 -20.14 -3.52 7.78
CA THR A 89 -20.18 -3.34 9.25
C THR A 89 -20.04 -1.87 9.67
N PRO A 90 -20.82 -0.94 9.08
CA PRO A 90 -20.60 0.49 9.29
C PRO A 90 -20.73 0.93 10.76
N TRP A 91 -21.62 0.30 11.53
CA TRP A 91 -21.87 0.64 12.92
C TRP A 91 -20.73 0.28 13.89
N GLU A 92 -19.78 -0.58 13.48
CA GLU A 92 -18.56 -0.84 14.26
C GLU A 92 -17.54 0.30 14.14
N ILE A 93 -17.67 1.11 13.09
CA ILE A 93 -16.70 2.14 12.69
C ILE A 93 -17.24 3.53 13.05
N PHE A 94 -18.49 3.79 12.69
CA PHE A 94 -19.17 5.07 12.92
C PHE A 94 -20.12 4.96 14.11
N PHE A 95 -19.61 5.28 15.29
CA PHE A 95 -20.38 5.31 16.54
C PHE A 95 -20.52 6.73 17.09
N GLY A 96 -21.52 6.93 17.94
CA GLY A 96 -21.91 8.25 18.45
C GLY A 96 -20.76 8.98 19.15
N GLY A 97 -20.45 10.19 18.67
CA GLY A 97 -19.43 11.08 19.22
C GLY A 97 -18.08 11.06 18.50
N ALA A 98 -17.86 10.13 17.57
CA ALA A 98 -16.73 10.20 16.64
C ALA A 98 -16.94 11.30 15.59
N LYS A 99 -15.87 11.99 15.23
CA LYS A 99 -15.85 13.03 14.19
C LYS A 99 -14.73 12.70 13.20
N PRO A 100 -14.95 11.75 12.28
CA PRO A 100 -13.87 11.25 11.44
C PRO A 100 -13.49 12.24 10.35
N LEU A 101 -12.21 12.25 10.00
CA LEU A 101 -11.76 12.51 8.65
C LEU A 101 -11.60 11.17 7.92
N LEU A 102 -12.45 10.90 6.94
CA LEU A 102 -12.33 9.71 6.10
C LEU A 102 -11.34 9.98 4.96
N LEU A 103 -10.13 9.44 5.12
CA LEU A 103 -9.05 9.48 4.13
C LEU A 103 -9.19 8.30 3.17
N SER A 104 -9.81 8.54 2.01
CA SER A 104 -10.15 7.52 1.02
C SER A 104 -9.13 7.45 -0.11
N PHE A 105 -8.57 6.27 -0.34
CA PHE A 105 -7.67 5.96 -1.44
C PHE A 105 -8.34 5.08 -2.48
N ALA A 106 -8.22 5.43 -3.76
CA ALA A 106 -8.71 4.60 -4.86
C ALA A 106 -7.93 4.86 -6.16
N ARG A 107 -7.47 3.82 -6.86
CA ARG A 107 -6.89 4.00 -8.22
C ARG A 107 -7.96 4.48 -9.21
N SER A 108 -8.96 3.62 -9.48
CA SER A 108 -9.95 3.90 -10.53
C SER A 108 -11.10 4.80 -10.06
N GLY A 109 -11.33 4.91 -8.75
CA GLY A 109 -12.49 5.59 -8.17
C GLY A 109 -13.84 4.96 -8.53
N ASN A 110 -13.83 3.75 -9.09
CA ASN A 110 -14.98 3.13 -9.77
C ASN A 110 -15.42 1.81 -9.12
N SER A 111 -14.83 1.44 -7.99
CA SER A 111 -15.30 0.31 -7.18
C SER A 111 -16.62 0.72 -6.51
N PRO A 112 -17.69 -0.10 -6.62
CA PRO A 112 -18.94 0.14 -5.90
C PRO A 112 -18.69 0.31 -4.41
N GLU A 113 -17.75 -0.43 -3.82
CA GLU A 113 -17.39 -0.33 -2.41
C GLU A 113 -16.78 1.03 -2.06
N SER A 114 -15.97 1.64 -2.94
CA SER A 114 -15.42 2.98 -2.70
C SER A 114 -16.51 4.05 -2.64
N VAL A 115 -17.43 4.06 -3.62
CA VAL A 115 -18.54 5.01 -3.66
C VAL A 115 -19.56 4.72 -2.55
N GLY A 116 -19.85 3.44 -2.32
CA GLY A 116 -20.73 2.96 -1.28
C GLY A 116 -20.23 3.32 0.12
N ALA A 117 -18.92 3.18 0.39
CA ALA A 117 -18.36 3.48 1.69
C ALA A 117 -18.52 4.95 2.08
N VAL A 118 -18.26 5.88 1.16
CA VAL A 118 -18.43 7.32 1.44
C VAL A 118 -19.91 7.71 1.56
N GLN A 119 -20.80 7.09 0.79
CA GLN A 119 -22.25 7.28 0.93
C GLN A 119 -22.77 6.76 2.27
N ILE A 120 -22.33 5.58 2.69
CA ILE A 120 -22.71 4.99 3.98
C ILE A 120 -22.16 5.83 5.14
N ALA A 121 -20.92 6.31 5.05
CA ALA A 121 -20.34 7.17 6.08
C ALA A 121 -21.19 8.45 6.30
N GLU A 122 -21.67 9.08 5.23
CA GLU A 122 -22.60 10.22 5.29
C GLU A 122 -23.96 9.87 5.92
N MET A 123 -24.43 8.62 5.78
CA MET A 123 -25.65 8.15 6.44
C MET A 123 -25.45 7.93 7.94
N MET A 124 -24.24 7.56 8.37
CA MET A 124 -23.96 7.22 9.76
C MET A 124 -23.72 8.43 10.68
N GLY A 125 -23.37 9.60 10.15
CA GLY A 125 -23.02 10.75 10.99
C GLY A 125 -23.09 12.10 10.28
N THR A 126 -23.34 13.15 11.07
CA THR A 126 -23.52 14.52 10.58
C THR A 126 -22.26 15.39 10.65
N ASP A 127 -21.19 14.91 11.29
CA ASP A 127 -19.94 15.66 11.50
C ASP A 127 -18.75 14.83 10.99
N LEU A 128 -18.71 14.70 9.66
CA LEU A 128 -17.78 13.89 8.88
C LEU A 128 -17.16 14.78 7.79
N ASN A 129 -15.85 14.66 7.62
CA ASN A 129 -15.15 15.26 6.49
C ASN A 129 -14.43 14.17 5.70
N HIS A 130 -14.13 14.45 4.45
CA HIS A 130 -13.43 13.51 3.58
C HIS A 130 -12.18 14.14 2.97
N LEU A 131 -11.15 13.31 2.86
CA LEU A 131 -10.02 13.55 1.99
C LEU A 131 -9.96 12.40 0.98
N VAL A 132 -10.30 12.67 -0.26
CA VAL A 132 -10.26 11.68 -1.35
C VAL A 132 -8.96 11.87 -2.12
N VAL A 133 -8.13 10.83 -2.16
CA VAL A 133 -6.93 10.76 -2.99
C VAL A 133 -7.13 9.67 -4.03
N THR A 134 -7.18 10.06 -5.30
CA THR A 134 -7.50 9.15 -6.42
C THR A 134 -6.60 9.37 -7.62
N CYS A 135 -6.51 8.37 -8.50
CA CYS A 135 -5.71 8.44 -9.73
C CYS A 135 -6.54 8.73 -10.98
N ASN A 136 -7.87 8.59 -10.91
CA ASN A 136 -8.76 8.71 -12.05
C ASN A 136 -9.71 9.90 -11.92
N ARG A 137 -9.53 10.89 -12.80
CA ARG A 137 -10.36 12.10 -12.88
C ARG A 137 -11.79 11.83 -13.33
N GLU A 138 -12.00 10.77 -14.11
CA GLU A 138 -13.31 10.32 -14.59
C GLU A 138 -13.93 9.27 -13.65
N GLY A 139 -13.34 9.08 -12.46
CA GLY A 139 -13.81 8.09 -11.49
C GLY A 139 -15.07 8.57 -10.76
N GLU A 140 -16.02 7.67 -10.53
CA GLU A 140 -17.26 7.96 -9.82
C GLU A 140 -17.03 8.60 -8.44
N LEU A 141 -16.04 8.11 -7.69
CA LEU A 141 -15.64 8.67 -6.39
C LEU A 141 -15.15 10.13 -6.51
N TYR A 142 -14.40 10.46 -7.56
CA TYR A 142 -13.91 11.83 -7.76
C TYR A 142 -15.05 12.77 -8.11
N HIS A 143 -15.94 12.36 -9.01
CA HIS A 143 -17.14 13.13 -9.34
C HIS A 143 -18.07 13.30 -8.13
N TRP A 144 -18.25 12.25 -7.32
CA TRP A 144 -19.01 12.32 -6.06
C TRP A 144 -18.41 13.35 -5.10
N ALA A 145 -17.08 13.40 -5.01
CA ALA A 145 -16.35 14.30 -4.12
C ALA A 145 -16.48 15.77 -4.54
N LEU A 146 -16.42 16.06 -5.84
CA LEU A 146 -16.52 17.43 -6.38
C LEU A 146 -17.89 18.11 -6.12
N GLN A 147 -18.92 17.34 -5.78
CA GLN A 147 -20.27 17.86 -5.52
C GLN A 147 -20.53 18.15 -4.03
N ARG A 148 -19.51 18.12 -3.18
CA ARG A 148 -19.65 18.23 -1.72
C ARG A 148 -18.73 19.27 -1.11
N SER A 149 -19.23 19.99 -0.11
CA SER A 149 -18.48 21.03 0.60
C SER A 149 -17.59 20.50 1.71
N ASN A 150 -17.88 19.30 2.26
CA ASN A 150 -17.11 18.65 3.33
C ASN A 150 -16.03 17.70 2.79
N VAL A 151 -15.62 17.87 1.53
CA VAL A 151 -14.67 16.98 0.86
C VAL A 151 -13.51 17.78 0.26
N VAL A 152 -12.28 17.33 0.52
CA VAL A 152 -11.09 17.72 -0.23
C VAL A 152 -10.77 16.61 -1.22
N ALA A 153 -10.83 16.91 -2.52
CA ALA A 153 -10.66 15.93 -3.59
C ALA A 153 -9.35 16.16 -4.36
N ILE A 154 -8.41 15.23 -4.24
CA ILE A 154 -7.09 15.30 -4.87
C ILE A 154 -7.01 14.18 -5.92
N CYS A 155 -7.00 14.58 -7.20
CA CYS A 155 -6.67 13.67 -8.30
C CYS A 155 -5.18 13.79 -8.61
N LEU A 156 -4.46 12.68 -8.53
CA LEU A 156 -3.05 12.59 -8.87
C LEU A 156 -2.84 12.63 -10.39
N HIS A 157 -1.57 12.61 -10.81
CA HIS A 157 -1.19 12.62 -12.22
C HIS A 157 -1.78 11.41 -12.97
N GLU A 158 -2.21 11.57 -14.23
CA GLU A 158 -2.88 10.50 -15.01
C GLU A 158 -2.05 9.22 -15.16
N ARG A 159 -0.71 9.34 -15.16
CA ARG A 159 0.24 8.21 -15.15
C ARG A 159 0.08 7.30 -13.92
N THR A 160 -0.58 7.76 -12.86
CA THR A 160 -0.89 6.96 -11.67
C THR A 160 -2.13 6.08 -11.85
N ASP A 161 -2.97 6.29 -12.86
CA ASP A 161 -4.09 5.36 -13.17
C ASP A 161 -3.54 4.12 -13.91
N ASP A 162 -2.87 3.23 -13.16
CA ASP A 162 -2.26 2.01 -13.70
C ASP A 162 -3.25 1.26 -14.59
N ARG A 163 -2.82 0.99 -15.82
CA ARG A 163 -3.53 0.21 -16.83
C ARG A 163 -3.33 -1.28 -16.61
N GLY A 164 -2.21 -1.70 -16.02
CA GLY A 164 -2.03 -3.07 -15.55
C GLY A 164 -3.08 -3.47 -14.53
N LEU A 165 -3.34 -4.78 -14.41
CA LEU A 165 -4.25 -5.30 -13.39
C LEU A 165 -3.79 -4.89 -11.98
N ALA A 166 -2.53 -5.20 -11.67
CA ALA A 166 -1.91 -4.91 -10.39
C ALA A 166 -1.63 -3.39 -10.24
N MET A 167 -2.06 -2.82 -9.11
CA MET A 167 -1.66 -1.48 -8.69
C MET A 167 -0.16 -1.44 -8.39
N THR A 168 0.57 -0.49 -8.99
CA THR A 168 2.00 -0.25 -8.80
C THR A 168 2.26 1.23 -8.57
N SER A 169 2.28 2.05 -9.63
CA SER A 169 2.50 3.49 -9.51
C SER A 169 1.35 4.18 -8.78
N SER A 170 0.11 3.68 -8.93
CA SER A 170 -1.06 4.14 -8.15
C SER A 170 -0.83 4.01 -6.65
N PHE A 171 -0.33 2.85 -6.19
CA PHE A 171 -0.07 2.59 -4.78
C PHE A 171 0.98 3.53 -4.21
N THR A 172 2.17 3.59 -4.84
CA THR A 172 3.27 4.41 -4.30
C THR A 172 2.96 5.89 -4.35
N ASN A 173 2.25 6.39 -5.36
CA ASN A 173 1.92 7.80 -5.47
C ASN A 173 0.81 8.25 -4.52
N MET A 174 -0.23 7.42 -4.31
CA MET A 174 -1.21 7.67 -3.25
C MET A 174 -0.59 7.59 -1.86
N LEU A 175 0.37 6.69 -1.66
CA LEU A 175 1.15 6.59 -0.44
C LEU A 175 2.02 7.83 -0.20
N ILE A 176 2.71 8.35 -1.22
CA ILE A 176 3.46 9.62 -1.14
C ILE A 176 2.53 10.80 -0.83
N ALA A 177 1.34 10.85 -1.40
CA ALA A 177 0.34 11.85 -1.03
C ALA A 177 -0.11 11.68 0.44
N GLY A 178 -0.39 10.45 0.89
CA GLY A 178 -0.75 10.16 2.28
C GLY A 178 0.36 10.53 3.28
N GLN A 179 1.63 10.31 2.91
CA GLN A 179 2.77 10.78 3.68
C GLN A 179 2.83 12.30 3.70
N ALA A 180 2.75 12.98 2.54
CA ALA A 180 2.71 14.44 2.44
C ALA A 180 1.62 15.07 3.33
N PHE A 181 0.45 14.43 3.43
CA PHE A 181 -0.65 14.88 4.29
C PHE A 181 -0.24 14.95 5.76
N SER A 182 0.59 14.00 6.23
CA SER A 182 1.13 14.02 7.60
C SER A 182 2.10 15.19 7.87
N PHE A 183 2.57 15.88 6.83
CA PHE A 183 3.47 17.03 6.88
C PHE A 183 2.84 18.31 6.35
N VAL A 184 1.51 18.42 6.31
CA VAL A 184 0.87 19.63 5.80
C VAL A 184 1.24 20.90 6.60
N ASP A 185 1.53 20.75 7.90
CA ASP A 185 2.01 21.83 8.77
C ASP A 185 3.51 22.17 8.52
N SER A 186 4.23 21.33 7.79
CA SER A 186 5.69 21.43 7.56
C SER A 186 6.11 20.89 6.17
N PRO A 187 5.63 21.46 5.04
CA PRO A 187 5.88 20.89 3.72
C PRO A 187 7.37 20.79 3.35
N ASP A 188 8.17 21.79 3.73
CA ASP A 188 9.60 21.84 3.44
C ASP A 188 10.39 20.68 4.09
N GLU A 189 9.97 20.24 5.29
CA GLU A 189 10.52 19.07 5.96
C GLU A 189 10.26 17.80 5.12
N TYR A 190 9.04 17.66 4.61
CA TYR A 190 8.71 16.51 3.77
C TYR A 190 9.41 16.54 2.42
N THR A 191 9.51 17.70 1.77
CA THR A 191 10.24 17.85 0.50
C THR A 191 11.69 17.38 0.65
N THR A 192 12.34 17.72 1.77
CA THR A 192 13.70 17.23 2.07
C THR A 192 13.77 15.70 2.18
N HIS A 193 12.78 15.08 2.84
CA HIS A 193 12.69 13.62 2.89
C HIS A 193 12.33 13.00 1.54
N LEU A 194 11.52 13.69 0.73
CA LEU A 194 11.09 13.23 -0.59
C LEU A 194 12.26 13.14 -1.56
N ASP A 195 13.19 14.09 -1.54
CA ASP A 195 14.41 14.04 -2.36
C ASP A 195 15.25 12.80 -2.03
N LYS A 196 15.36 12.47 -0.74
CA LYS A 196 16.03 11.26 -0.26
C LYS A 196 15.28 9.99 -0.69
N LEU A 197 13.95 9.97 -0.56
CA LEU A 197 13.12 8.87 -1.04
C LEU A 197 13.27 8.66 -2.54
N ILE A 198 13.25 9.72 -3.36
CA ILE A 198 13.46 9.66 -4.81
C ILE A 198 14.83 9.06 -5.12
N THR A 199 15.87 9.46 -4.40
CA THR A 199 17.21 8.89 -4.55
C THR A 199 17.23 7.39 -4.26
N ALA A 200 16.69 6.96 -3.11
CA ALA A 200 16.58 5.54 -2.76
C ALA A 200 15.69 4.75 -3.75
N GLY A 201 14.60 5.36 -4.22
CA GLY A 201 13.68 4.78 -5.20
C GLY A 201 14.34 4.54 -6.55
N LYS A 202 15.18 5.47 -7.01
CA LYS A 202 15.99 5.29 -8.22
C LYS A 202 17.04 4.20 -8.02
N GLU A 203 17.65 4.14 -6.85
CA GLU A 203 18.66 3.14 -6.53
C GLU A 203 18.09 1.72 -6.52
N ILE A 204 16.93 1.49 -5.88
CA ILE A 204 16.29 0.18 -5.91
C ILE A 204 15.85 -0.23 -7.34
N LEU A 205 15.36 0.71 -8.15
CA LEU A 205 15.00 0.45 -9.55
C LEU A 205 16.23 0.13 -10.42
N ARG A 206 17.41 0.61 -10.04
CA ARG A 206 18.68 0.34 -10.71
C ARG A 206 19.25 -1.02 -10.32
N GLU A 207 19.31 -1.32 -9.02
CA GLU A 207 20.04 -2.48 -8.48
C GLU A 207 19.20 -3.76 -8.39
N ALA A 208 17.91 -3.64 -8.04
CA ALA A 208 17.08 -4.80 -7.77
C ALA A 208 16.76 -5.68 -8.98
N PRO A 209 16.55 -5.18 -10.22
CA PRO A 209 16.02 -6.00 -11.31
C PRO A 209 16.79 -7.30 -11.59
N ASP A 210 18.12 -7.23 -11.73
CA ASP A 210 18.92 -8.42 -12.08
C ASP A 210 18.98 -9.42 -10.93
N ARG A 211 19.12 -8.93 -9.69
CA ARG A 211 19.13 -9.76 -8.48
C ARG A 211 17.78 -10.46 -8.26
N VAL A 212 16.70 -9.71 -8.38
CA VAL A 212 15.33 -10.22 -8.21
C VAL A 212 14.99 -11.22 -9.31
N LYS A 213 15.42 -10.98 -10.55
CA LYS A 213 15.27 -11.96 -11.63
C LYS A 213 15.99 -13.28 -11.27
N GLY A 214 17.22 -13.22 -10.78
CA GLY A 214 17.97 -14.39 -10.31
C GLY A 214 17.22 -15.17 -9.21
N VAL A 215 16.60 -14.48 -8.26
CA VAL A 215 15.74 -15.09 -7.24
C VAL A 215 14.49 -15.74 -7.87
N CYS A 216 13.84 -15.07 -8.82
CA CYS A 216 12.61 -15.56 -9.48
C CYS A 216 12.83 -16.83 -10.30
N ASP A 217 14.04 -17.01 -10.85
CA ASP A 217 14.46 -18.19 -11.62
C ASP A 217 14.58 -19.46 -10.73
N LEU A 218 14.56 -19.32 -9.40
CA LEU A 218 14.56 -20.45 -8.45
C LEU A 218 13.16 -21.06 -8.29
N ASP A 219 13.11 -22.39 -8.06
CA ASP A 219 11.87 -23.13 -7.84
C ASP A 219 11.31 -22.89 -6.42
N PHE A 220 10.54 -21.82 -6.27
CA PHE A 220 9.70 -21.56 -5.11
C PHE A 220 8.23 -21.42 -5.54
N ASN A 221 7.33 -21.90 -4.68
CA ASN A 221 5.88 -21.81 -4.84
C ASN A 221 5.18 -21.27 -3.59
N ARG A 222 5.96 -20.83 -2.60
CA ARG A 222 5.50 -20.10 -1.42
C ARG A 222 6.38 -18.88 -1.20
N ALA A 223 5.80 -17.83 -0.62
CA ALA A 223 6.56 -16.67 -0.16
C ALA A 223 6.02 -16.17 1.19
N VAL A 224 6.92 -15.69 2.04
CA VAL A 224 6.59 -14.97 3.28
C VAL A 224 7.25 -13.61 3.24
N PHE A 225 6.45 -12.55 3.43
CA PHE A 225 6.94 -11.18 3.50
C PHE A 225 6.93 -10.68 4.95
N LEU A 226 8.05 -10.15 5.41
CA LEU A 226 8.26 -9.75 6.80
C LEU A 226 8.53 -8.25 6.88
N GLY A 227 7.82 -7.57 7.79
CA GLY A 227 8.01 -6.15 8.06
C GLY A 227 7.51 -5.77 9.44
N ASN A 228 8.17 -4.81 10.08
CA ASN A 228 7.73 -4.21 11.35
C ASN A 228 7.25 -2.77 11.10
N GLY A 229 6.37 -2.26 11.97
CA GLY A 229 5.87 -0.88 11.85
C GLY A 229 5.23 -0.62 10.48
N THR A 230 5.61 0.48 9.84
CA THR A 230 5.10 0.85 8.51
C THR A 230 5.50 -0.14 7.41
N SER A 231 6.66 -0.80 7.54
CA SER A 231 7.09 -1.87 6.62
C SER A 231 6.22 -3.12 6.70
N TRP A 232 5.40 -3.28 7.74
CA TRP A 232 4.38 -4.34 7.75
C TRP A 232 3.35 -4.09 6.63
N GLY A 233 2.90 -2.85 6.42
CA GLY A 233 2.06 -2.49 5.28
C GLY A 233 2.73 -2.80 3.94
N THR A 234 4.04 -2.59 3.82
CA THR A 234 4.84 -3.01 2.65
C THR A 234 4.79 -4.53 2.45
N ALA A 235 4.92 -5.31 3.52
CA ALA A 235 4.83 -6.77 3.45
C ALA A 235 3.43 -7.23 3.00
N VAL A 236 2.38 -6.58 3.51
CA VAL A 236 0.98 -6.82 3.10
C VAL A 236 0.78 -6.46 1.62
N GLU A 237 1.31 -5.36 1.10
CA GLU A 237 1.15 -5.10 -0.34
C GLU A 237 1.98 -6.06 -1.20
N SER A 238 3.21 -6.34 -0.79
CA SER A 238 4.15 -7.16 -1.56
C SER A 238 3.69 -8.63 -1.67
N HIS A 239 3.06 -9.18 -0.62
CA HIS A 239 2.47 -10.52 -0.68
C HIS A 239 1.37 -10.59 -1.74
N LEU A 240 0.50 -9.57 -1.80
CA LEU A 240 -0.60 -9.54 -2.73
C LEU A 240 -0.09 -9.39 -4.16
N LYS A 241 0.89 -8.52 -4.41
CA LYS A 241 1.49 -8.35 -5.75
C LYS A 241 2.05 -9.63 -6.31
N LEU A 242 2.84 -10.36 -5.53
CA LEU A 242 3.38 -11.65 -5.99
C LEU A 242 2.26 -12.68 -6.23
N GLN A 243 1.23 -12.71 -5.37
CA GLN A 243 0.13 -13.65 -5.50
C GLN A 243 -0.77 -13.35 -6.71
N GLU A 244 -1.16 -12.09 -6.91
CA GLU A 244 -1.98 -11.64 -8.05
C GLU A 244 -1.27 -11.87 -9.37
N LEU A 245 -0.01 -11.43 -9.47
CA LEU A 245 0.76 -11.52 -10.73
C LEU A 245 1.13 -12.97 -11.08
N THR A 246 1.12 -13.88 -10.12
CA THR A 246 1.34 -15.31 -10.36
C THR A 246 0.05 -16.13 -10.41
N SER A 247 -1.12 -15.48 -10.44
CA SER A 247 -2.42 -16.18 -10.48
C SER A 247 -2.58 -17.20 -9.35
N GLY A 248 -2.03 -16.89 -8.17
CA GLY A 248 -2.04 -17.79 -7.00
C GLY A 248 -1.11 -19.00 -7.09
N ARG A 249 -0.27 -19.12 -8.13
CA ARG A 249 0.72 -20.21 -8.25
C ARG A 249 1.83 -20.11 -7.20
N VAL A 250 2.10 -18.91 -6.71
CA VAL A 250 2.88 -18.70 -5.50
C VAL A 250 1.92 -18.31 -4.38
N MET A 251 1.81 -19.17 -3.37
CA MET A 251 1.02 -18.90 -2.17
C MET A 251 1.81 -17.96 -1.26
N CYS A 252 1.25 -16.79 -0.97
CA CYS A 252 1.95 -15.78 -0.19
C CYS A 252 1.35 -15.64 1.21
N ALA A 253 2.21 -15.40 2.20
CA ALA A 253 1.85 -14.96 3.53
C ALA A 253 2.66 -13.71 3.90
N TYR A 254 2.25 -13.03 4.96
CA TYR A 254 2.96 -11.90 5.52
C TYR A 254 2.88 -11.94 7.04
N ASP A 255 3.87 -11.39 7.72
CA ASP A 255 3.86 -11.23 9.17
C ASP A 255 4.86 -10.15 9.63
N THR A 256 4.86 -9.86 10.92
CA THR A 256 5.98 -9.23 11.61
C THR A 256 7.07 -10.26 11.93
N PHE A 257 8.29 -9.79 12.20
CA PHE A 257 9.41 -10.68 12.50
C PHE A 257 9.19 -11.49 13.79
N LEU A 258 8.52 -10.91 14.79
CA LEU A 258 8.16 -11.64 16.01
C LEU A 258 6.91 -12.50 15.80
N GLY A 259 5.89 -11.95 15.15
CA GLY A 259 4.60 -12.61 14.90
C GLY A 259 4.74 -13.94 14.15
N LEU A 260 5.69 -14.03 13.21
CA LEU A 260 5.94 -15.25 12.43
C LEU A 260 6.06 -16.51 13.31
N ARG A 261 6.71 -16.39 14.48
CA ARG A 261 6.94 -17.53 15.40
C ARG A 261 5.67 -18.11 16.01
N HIS A 262 4.57 -17.37 15.99
CA HIS A 262 3.33 -17.73 16.65
C HIS A 262 2.39 -18.56 15.75
N GLY A 263 2.97 -19.46 14.95
CA GLY A 263 2.25 -20.36 14.04
C GLY A 263 2.60 -20.16 12.55
N PRO A 264 2.61 -18.93 12.02
CA PRO A 264 2.83 -18.69 10.58
C PRO A 264 4.17 -19.21 10.04
N GLU A 265 5.19 -19.38 10.88
CA GLU A 265 6.47 -20.02 10.52
C GLU A 265 6.28 -21.43 9.92
N ALA A 266 5.20 -22.14 10.28
CA ALA A 266 4.87 -23.46 9.73
C ALA A 266 4.64 -23.48 8.22
N LEU A 267 4.42 -22.32 7.58
CA LEU A 267 4.34 -22.20 6.12
C LEU A 267 5.69 -22.46 5.43
N ILE A 268 6.80 -22.19 6.13
CA ILE A 268 8.15 -22.17 5.57
C ILE A 268 8.66 -23.60 5.36
N ASN A 269 8.97 -23.91 4.09
CA ASN A 269 9.59 -25.16 3.65
C ASN A 269 10.74 -24.91 2.68
N ASP A 270 11.27 -25.98 2.09
CA ASP A 270 12.35 -25.98 1.10
C ASP A 270 12.00 -25.34 -0.25
N ARG A 271 10.76 -24.88 -0.44
CA ARG A 271 10.25 -24.15 -1.61
C ARG A 271 9.68 -22.78 -1.26
N THR A 272 10.08 -22.21 -0.12
CA THR A 272 9.59 -20.91 0.36
C THR A 272 10.63 -19.81 0.18
N LEU A 273 10.25 -18.72 -0.48
CA LEU A 273 11.00 -17.46 -0.46
C LEU A 273 10.64 -16.69 0.83
N VAL A 274 11.63 -16.29 1.61
CA VAL A 274 11.45 -15.34 2.72
C VAL A 274 11.97 -13.98 2.28
N VAL A 275 11.11 -12.96 2.33
CA VAL A 275 11.45 -11.57 2.01
C VAL A 275 11.39 -10.75 3.29
N ALA A 276 12.47 -10.08 3.66
CA ALA A 276 12.58 -9.32 4.90
C ALA A 276 12.86 -7.83 4.62
N TYR A 277 11.90 -6.98 4.96
CA TYR A 277 12.05 -5.52 4.94
C TYR A 277 12.65 -5.06 6.26
N LEU A 278 13.84 -4.47 6.16
CA LEU A 278 14.76 -4.27 7.25
C LEU A 278 14.74 -2.80 7.72
N SER A 279 14.53 -2.58 9.02
CA SER A 279 14.46 -1.26 9.66
C SER A 279 15.84 -0.68 9.99
N ARG A 280 16.05 0.63 9.82
CA ARG A 280 17.28 1.29 10.30
C ARG A 280 17.29 1.50 11.81
N ASN A 281 16.12 1.49 12.45
CA ASN A 281 16.01 1.62 13.89
C ASN A 281 16.79 0.50 14.59
N PRO A 282 17.87 0.82 15.35
CA PRO A 282 18.69 -0.19 16.01
C PRO A 282 17.89 -1.08 16.97
N TYR A 283 16.80 -0.55 17.54
CA TYR A 283 15.91 -1.33 18.40
C TYR A 283 15.17 -2.42 17.63
N LEU A 284 14.57 -2.09 16.48
CA LEU A 284 13.84 -3.07 15.65
C LEU A 284 14.79 -4.06 14.99
N ARG A 285 15.94 -3.56 14.50
CA ARG A 285 16.98 -4.36 13.85
C ARG A 285 17.41 -5.57 14.68
N ARG A 286 17.46 -5.46 16.01
CA ARG A 286 17.79 -6.59 16.91
C ARG A 286 16.83 -7.78 16.74
N TYR A 287 15.53 -7.52 16.73
CA TYR A 287 14.52 -8.57 16.57
C TYR A 287 14.54 -9.18 15.16
N GLU A 288 14.83 -8.34 14.17
CA GLU A 288 14.91 -8.75 12.77
C GLU A 288 16.08 -9.71 12.54
N GLU A 289 17.27 -9.33 13.01
CA GLU A 289 18.47 -10.16 12.97
C GLU A 289 18.29 -11.50 13.70
N GLU A 290 17.66 -11.49 14.88
CA GLU A 290 17.42 -12.70 15.68
C GLU A 290 16.59 -13.73 14.89
N LEU A 291 15.55 -13.28 14.18
CA LEU A 291 14.79 -14.17 13.31
C LEU A 291 15.63 -14.67 12.13
N LEU A 292 16.38 -13.79 11.46
CA LEU A 292 17.21 -14.22 10.33
C LEU A 292 18.27 -15.26 10.76
N LYS A 293 18.90 -15.07 11.92
CA LYS A 293 19.81 -16.04 12.56
C LYS A 293 19.10 -17.38 12.80
N GLU A 294 17.87 -17.34 13.29
CA GLU A 294 17.06 -18.53 13.55
C GLU A 294 16.74 -19.30 12.26
N LEU A 295 16.27 -18.62 11.21
CA LEU A 295 15.97 -19.23 9.91
C LEU A 295 17.21 -19.91 9.31
N ARG A 296 18.37 -19.24 9.36
CA ARG A 296 19.65 -19.79 8.89
C ARG A 296 20.08 -21.00 9.70
N LYS A 297 19.96 -20.94 11.03
CA LYS A 297 20.28 -22.06 11.94
C LYS A 297 19.38 -23.27 11.69
N LYS A 298 18.08 -23.06 11.49
CA LYS A 298 17.10 -24.11 11.19
C LYS A 298 17.23 -24.66 9.75
N ARG A 299 17.89 -23.91 8.85
CA ARG A 299 18.00 -24.21 7.41
C ARG A 299 16.63 -24.40 6.75
N ILE A 300 15.68 -23.54 7.13
CA ILE A 300 14.33 -23.51 6.57
C ILE A 300 14.19 -22.32 5.63
N GLY A 301 13.37 -22.48 4.59
CA GLY A 301 13.28 -21.55 3.48
C GLY A 301 14.24 -21.94 2.35
N ARG A 302 13.82 -21.67 1.12
CA ARG A 302 14.62 -21.88 -0.09
C ARG A 302 15.63 -20.76 -0.29
N VAL A 303 15.19 -19.52 -0.04
CA VAL A 303 15.94 -18.28 -0.24
C VAL A 303 15.49 -17.28 0.82
N VAL A 304 16.46 -16.59 1.42
CA VAL A 304 16.25 -15.40 2.24
C VAL A 304 16.71 -14.17 1.46
N LEU A 305 15.75 -13.33 1.09
CA LEU A 305 15.96 -12.05 0.40
C LEU A 305 15.73 -10.90 1.38
N VAL A 306 16.75 -10.08 1.60
CA VAL A 306 16.65 -8.91 2.48
C VAL A 306 16.61 -7.61 1.68
N CYS A 307 15.87 -6.62 2.18
CA CYS A 307 15.77 -5.29 1.58
C CYS A 307 15.84 -4.23 2.67
N GLY A 308 16.80 -3.32 2.55
CA GLY A 308 17.05 -2.29 3.54
C GLY A 308 18.06 -1.26 3.03
N SER A 309 18.54 -0.44 3.96
CA SER A 309 19.64 0.51 3.73
C SER A 309 20.86 0.13 4.55
N ALA A 310 22.06 0.45 4.06
CA ALA A 310 23.33 0.24 4.75
C ALA A 310 23.45 -1.20 5.28
N ILE A 311 23.20 -2.17 4.39
CA ILE A 311 23.24 -3.59 4.71
C ILE A 311 24.70 -4.00 4.92
N ASP A 312 25.02 -4.35 6.17
CA ASP A 312 26.36 -4.77 6.56
C ASP A 312 26.61 -6.28 6.37
N GLU A 313 27.87 -6.69 6.58
CA GLU A 313 28.32 -8.08 6.46
C GLU A 313 27.55 -9.04 7.39
N SER A 314 27.08 -8.55 8.54
CA SER A 314 26.33 -9.38 9.49
C SER A 314 24.99 -9.79 8.90
N ILE A 315 24.29 -8.88 8.23
CA ILE A 315 23.05 -9.18 7.52
C ILE A 315 23.32 -9.98 6.24
N LEU A 316 24.36 -9.64 5.48
CA LEU A 316 24.73 -10.39 4.28
C LEU A 316 24.95 -11.87 4.59
N SER A 317 25.65 -12.19 5.68
CA SER A 317 25.87 -13.58 6.12
C SER A 317 24.57 -14.35 6.41
N LEU A 318 23.50 -13.63 6.75
CA LEU A 318 22.19 -14.18 7.09
C LEU A 318 21.21 -14.27 5.92
N SER A 319 21.61 -13.79 4.74
CA SER A 319 20.77 -13.74 3.54
C SER A 319 21.40 -14.49 2.37
N ASP A 320 20.59 -14.84 1.38
CA ASP A 320 21.04 -15.40 0.10
C ASP A 320 21.11 -14.31 -0.98
N CYS A 321 20.34 -13.23 -0.80
CA CYS A 321 20.34 -12.06 -1.65
C CYS A 321 19.98 -10.82 -0.82
N ALA A 322 20.63 -9.71 -1.12
CA ALA A 322 20.37 -8.42 -0.48
C ALA A 322 20.15 -7.33 -1.54
N ILE A 323 19.15 -6.49 -1.30
CA ILE A 323 18.88 -5.27 -2.04
C ILE A 323 19.10 -4.10 -1.08
N ASP A 324 20.16 -3.32 -1.34
CA ASP A 324 20.47 -2.11 -0.61
C ASP A 324 20.08 -0.90 -1.45
N TYR A 325 19.17 -0.06 -0.93
CA TYR A 325 18.72 1.15 -1.61
C TYR A 325 19.40 2.43 -1.08
N ASP A 326 20.34 2.29 -0.15
CA ASP A 326 21.16 3.36 0.43
C ASP A 326 22.48 2.75 0.92
N PRO A 327 23.35 2.32 -0.01
CA PRO A 327 24.58 1.58 0.33
C PRO A 327 25.60 2.43 1.09
N ASP A 328 25.62 3.75 0.86
CA ASP A 328 26.48 4.69 1.58
C ASP A 328 25.92 5.04 2.97
N GLY A 329 24.63 4.76 3.21
CA GLY A 329 23.97 4.95 4.49
C GLY A 329 23.72 6.41 4.87
N ASP A 330 23.84 7.33 3.91
CA ASP A 330 23.85 8.78 4.14
C ASP A 330 22.47 9.45 3.97
N LEU A 331 21.51 8.74 3.37
CA LEU A 331 20.19 9.30 3.10
C LEU A 331 19.40 9.60 4.39
N ASP A 332 19.65 8.88 5.49
CA ASP A 332 18.99 9.08 6.80
C ASP A 332 17.47 9.31 6.68
N ILE A 333 16.80 8.33 6.06
CA ILE A 333 15.35 8.34 5.85
C ILE A 333 14.68 7.68 7.08
N PRO A 334 13.74 8.36 7.75
CA PRO A 334 12.95 7.74 8.82
C PRO A 334 12.22 6.48 8.33
N ASP A 335 12.22 5.41 9.12
CA ASP A 335 11.58 4.15 8.73
C ASP A 335 10.09 4.31 8.38
N ASP A 336 9.40 5.23 9.07
CA ASP A 336 7.99 5.56 8.83
C ASP A 336 7.72 6.05 7.39
N LEU A 337 8.76 6.47 6.66
CA LEU A 337 8.69 6.99 5.30
C LEU A 337 9.14 6.01 4.21
N LEU A 338 9.80 4.90 4.55
CA LEU A 338 10.38 3.96 3.60
C LEU A 338 9.42 3.11 2.72
N PRO A 339 8.13 2.88 3.07
CA PRO A 339 7.27 2.00 2.28
C PRO A 339 7.20 2.25 0.76
N PRO A 340 7.19 3.50 0.22
CA PRO A 340 7.22 3.74 -1.23
C PRO A 340 8.43 3.13 -1.94
N VAL A 341 9.59 3.10 -1.27
CA VAL A 341 10.83 2.53 -1.81
C VAL A 341 10.79 1.00 -1.68
N GLN A 342 10.51 0.49 -0.49
CA GLN A 342 10.60 -0.94 -0.19
C GLN A 342 9.61 -1.78 -1.02
N VAL A 343 8.41 -1.26 -1.29
CA VAL A 343 7.38 -2.01 -2.04
C VAL A 343 7.79 -2.28 -3.50
N ILE A 344 8.72 -1.50 -4.05
CA ILE A 344 9.24 -1.70 -5.41
C ILE A 344 9.83 -3.11 -5.53
N LEU A 345 10.47 -3.63 -4.48
CA LEU A 345 10.94 -5.01 -4.47
C LEU A 345 9.79 -6.03 -4.64
N GLY A 346 8.69 -5.85 -3.91
CA GLY A 346 7.51 -6.72 -4.02
C GLY A 346 6.89 -6.70 -5.42
N GLN A 347 6.84 -5.52 -6.03
CA GLN A 347 6.37 -5.33 -7.40
C GLN A 347 7.29 -6.03 -8.42
N LEU A 348 8.61 -5.89 -8.28
CA LEU A 348 9.58 -6.57 -9.14
C LEU A 348 9.53 -8.09 -8.98
N LEU A 349 9.37 -8.59 -7.76
CA LEU A 349 9.18 -10.02 -7.51
C LEU A 349 7.93 -10.55 -8.23
N GLY A 350 6.80 -9.86 -8.11
CA GLY A 350 5.58 -10.23 -8.82
C GLY A 350 5.74 -10.20 -10.34
N LEU A 351 6.34 -9.12 -10.88
CA LEU A 351 6.60 -8.96 -12.31
C LEU A 351 7.48 -10.07 -12.87
N PHE A 352 8.66 -10.29 -12.27
CA PHE A 352 9.61 -11.26 -12.78
C PHE A 352 9.15 -12.69 -12.55
N LYS A 353 8.53 -13.00 -11.41
CA LYS A 353 8.01 -14.36 -11.17
C LYS A 353 6.84 -14.70 -12.10
N SER A 354 5.96 -13.74 -12.39
CA SER A 354 4.92 -13.88 -13.41
C SER A 354 5.54 -14.30 -14.75
N LEU A 355 6.58 -13.58 -15.19
CA LEU A 355 7.27 -13.88 -16.45
C LEU A 355 7.96 -15.25 -16.43
N THR A 356 8.64 -15.61 -15.34
CA THR A 356 9.29 -16.92 -15.20
C THR A 356 8.27 -18.06 -15.25
N LEU A 357 7.06 -17.86 -14.74
CA LEU A 357 5.98 -18.85 -14.79
C LEU A 357 5.19 -18.84 -16.12
N GLY A 358 5.53 -17.94 -17.05
CA GLY A 358 4.87 -17.84 -18.36
C GLY A 358 3.57 -17.03 -18.37
N PHE A 359 3.22 -16.36 -17.27
CA PHE A 359 2.07 -15.45 -17.20
C PHE A 359 2.35 -14.11 -17.87
N LYS A 360 1.28 -13.34 -18.10
CA LYS A 360 1.30 -11.99 -18.66
C LYS A 360 1.03 -10.95 -17.56
N PRO A 361 2.05 -10.22 -17.07
CA PRO A 361 1.90 -9.29 -15.93
C PRO A 361 0.80 -8.23 -16.07
N ASP A 362 0.54 -7.72 -17.27
CA ASP A 362 -0.54 -6.75 -17.52
C ASP A 362 -1.94 -7.34 -17.23
N SER A 363 -2.10 -8.66 -17.37
CA SER A 363 -3.37 -9.41 -17.25
C SER A 363 -3.13 -10.86 -16.75
N PRO A 364 -2.67 -11.04 -15.50
CA PRO A 364 -2.18 -12.33 -14.99
C PRO A 364 -3.30 -13.36 -14.70
N SER A 365 -4.56 -12.93 -14.72
CA SER A 365 -5.73 -13.80 -14.48
C SER A 365 -6.21 -14.45 -15.78
N GLU A 366 -5.55 -15.54 -16.20
CA GLU A 366 -5.91 -16.26 -17.44
C GLU A 366 -7.37 -16.75 -17.46
N GLY A 367 -7.94 -17.07 -16.29
CA GLY A 367 -9.33 -17.49 -16.11
C GLY A 367 -10.33 -16.38 -15.78
N GLY A 368 -9.90 -15.11 -15.72
CA GLY A 368 -10.77 -13.98 -15.36
C GLY A 368 -11.29 -14.02 -13.91
N VAL A 369 -10.57 -14.70 -13.01
CA VAL A 369 -10.92 -14.84 -11.59
C VAL A 369 -10.81 -13.51 -10.85
N ILE A 370 -9.86 -12.68 -11.25
CA ILE A 370 -9.66 -11.32 -10.72
C ILE A 370 -9.65 -10.31 -11.86
N ASN A 371 -10.23 -9.15 -11.62
CA ASN A 371 -10.38 -8.07 -12.60
C ASN A 371 -9.66 -6.80 -12.13
N ARG A 372 -9.22 -5.97 -13.08
CA ARG A 372 -8.59 -4.66 -12.78
C ARG A 372 -9.57 -3.78 -11.99
N VAL A 373 -10.83 -3.69 -12.42
CA VAL A 373 -11.90 -3.05 -11.66
C VAL A 373 -12.83 -4.16 -11.21
N VAL A 374 -13.23 -4.14 -9.95
CA VAL A 374 -14.17 -5.12 -9.41
C VAL A 374 -15.51 -5.01 -10.15
N GLU A 375 -16.08 -6.17 -10.50
CA GLU A 375 -17.35 -6.32 -11.21
C GLU A 375 -18.25 -7.29 -10.42
N GLY A 376 -19.56 -7.13 -10.53
CA GLY A 376 -20.55 -8.00 -9.88
C GLY A 376 -20.82 -7.65 -8.42
N VAL A 377 -20.43 -6.47 -7.95
CA VAL A 377 -20.64 -6.03 -6.56
C VAL A 377 -21.82 -5.08 -6.49
N ARG A 378 -22.72 -5.34 -5.53
CA ARG A 378 -23.81 -4.45 -5.14
C ARG A 378 -23.61 -4.02 -3.70
N VAL A 379 -23.66 -2.71 -3.47
CA VAL A 379 -23.67 -2.11 -2.14
C VAL A 379 -25.10 -1.80 -1.75
N TYR A 380 -25.49 -2.24 -0.56
CA TYR A 380 -26.82 -2.04 -0.01
C TYR A 380 -26.82 -0.95 1.05
N ASP A 381 -27.90 -0.16 1.09
CA ASP A 381 -28.17 0.85 2.12
C ASP A 381 -28.43 0.18 3.49
N PRO A 382 -27.55 0.37 4.48
CA PRO A 382 -27.70 -0.24 5.79
C PRO A 382 -28.86 0.35 6.61
N GLU A 383 -29.20 1.63 6.43
CA GLU A 383 -30.27 2.28 7.19
C GLU A 383 -31.64 1.91 6.62
N SER A 384 -31.78 1.81 5.29
CA SER A 384 -32.99 1.26 4.65
C SER A 384 -33.29 -0.16 5.16
N TYR A 385 -32.26 -1.01 5.28
CA TYR A 385 -32.45 -2.36 5.81
C TYR A 385 -32.77 -2.35 7.31
N ARG A 386 -32.05 -1.55 8.11
CA ARG A 386 -32.25 -1.48 9.56
C ARG A 386 -33.62 -0.96 9.96
N HIS A 387 -34.15 0.03 9.23
CA HIS A 387 -35.43 0.66 9.54
C HIS A 387 -36.64 -0.02 8.89
N GLU A 388 -36.49 -0.49 7.65
CA GLU A 388 -37.61 -1.01 6.85
C GLU A 388 -37.50 -2.49 6.50
N GLY A 389 -36.36 -3.14 6.77
CA GLY A 389 -36.09 -4.52 6.34
C GLY A 389 -35.92 -4.66 4.82
N LYS A 390 -35.66 -3.57 4.09
CA LYS A 390 -35.56 -3.56 2.62
C LYS A 390 -34.12 -3.42 2.16
N PHE A 391 -33.75 -4.22 1.17
CA PHE A 391 -32.49 -4.09 0.45
C PHE A 391 -32.63 -3.03 -0.66
N ARG A 392 -31.96 -1.89 -0.48
CA ARG A 392 -31.86 -0.84 -1.50
C ARG A 392 -30.42 -0.75 -1.97
N ILE A 393 -30.20 -0.83 -3.28
CA ILE A 393 -28.87 -0.70 -3.87
C ILE A 393 -28.51 0.79 -3.93
N ILE A 394 -27.29 1.15 -3.51
CA ILE A 394 -26.76 2.53 -3.51
C ILE A 394 -25.52 2.71 -4.40
N ALA A 395 -24.82 1.60 -4.70
CA ALA A 395 -23.77 1.55 -5.71
C ALA A 395 -23.70 0.13 -6.30
N GLU A 396 -23.45 0.01 -7.60
CA GLU A 396 -23.29 -1.29 -8.27
C GLU A 396 -22.41 -1.16 -9.51
N ARG A 397 -21.76 -2.27 -9.89
CA ARG A 397 -21.01 -2.39 -11.14
C ARG A 397 -20.97 -3.83 -11.63
#